data_AF-A0A9P0QMG8-F1
#
_entry.id   AF-A0A9P0QMG8-F1
#
_cell.length_a   1.000
_cell.length_b   1.000
_cell.length_c   1.000
_cell.angle_alpha   90.00
_cell.angle_beta   90.00
_cell.angle_gamma   90.00
#
_symmetry.space_group_name_H-M   'P 1'
#
loop_
_entity.id
_entity.type
_entity.pdbx_description
1 polymer ?
#
loop_
_entity_poly.entity_id
_entity_poly.type
_entity_poly.pdbx_seq_one_letter_code
_entity_poly.pdbx_strand_id
1 'polypeptide(L)'
;MSENDKHPEKDSESGGFSVLDVVRVIGGILFFNALLSYYFTSSTTWGYESRWKDVGYLKFKFMNGATHLTFTEDELALYNGTDPSLPIYIGIYGKVYDVSNSRSTYGPGGSYAFFSGKDGARAFVTGCFNKEDEFTHDLRGLDIEEAMSDISGWQRFYGNHLRYWYVGEVIHTKIIGEPPEYCEGMKFPGT
;
A
#
# COMPACT_ATOMS: atom_id res chain seq x y z
N MET A 1 11.99 88.05 -15.20
CA MET A 1 12.43 87.35 -13.99
C MET A 1 11.80 85.98 -14.05
N SER A 2 12.61 84.97 -14.31
CA SER A 2 12.24 83.57 -14.52
C SER A 2 11.81 82.94 -13.19
N GLU A 3 10.60 82.40 -13.12
CA GLU A 3 10.20 81.51 -12.04
C GLU A 3 9.98 80.11 -12.64
N ASN A 4 10.75 79.16 -12.13
CA ASN A 4 10.94 77.84 -12.69
C ASN A 4 9.71 76.97 -12.48
N ASP A 5 9.20 76.40 -13.57
CA ASP A 5 8.47 75.14 -13.55
C ASP A 5 9.33 74.04 -12.92
N LYS A 6 8.89 73.50 -11.80
CA LYS A 6 9.32 72.18 -11.31
C LYS A 6 8.12 71.42 -10.79
N HIS A 7 7.46 70.74 -11.72
CA HIS A 7 6.60 69.62 -11.39
C HIS A 7 7.49 68.49 -10.82
N PRO A 8 7.26 68.00 -9.59
CA PRO A 8 7.95 66.81 -9.12
C PRO A 8 7.39 65.61 -9.90
N GLU A 9 8.19 65.09 -10.82
CA GLU A 9 7.97 63.80 -11.46
C GLU A 9 7.96 62.73 -10.36
N LYS A 10 6.78 62.18 -10.08
CA LYS A 10 6.65 60.98 -9.25
C LYS A 10 7.17 59.83 -10.09
N ASP A 11 8.44 59.47 -9.89
CA ASP A 11 8.95 58.18 -10.28
C ASP A 11 8.20 57.11 -9.48
N SER A 12 7.08 56.65 -10.03
CA SER A 12 6.46 55.41 -9.60
C SER A 12 7.36 54.28 -10.05
N GLU A 13 8.35 53.94 -9.22
CA GLU A 13 9.02 52.64 -9.31
C GLU A 13 7.97 51.54 -9.07
N SER A 14 7.32 51.13 -10.16
CA SER A 14 6.58 49.87 -10.20
C SER A 14 7.59 48.74 -10.34
N GLY A 15 8.30 48.46 -9.25
CA GLY A 15 9.05 47.22 -9.06
C GLY A 15 8.07 46.05 -9.00
N GLY A 16 7.52 45.67 -10.14
CA GLY A 16 6.63 44.53 -10.27
C GLY A 16 7.39 43.26 -9.90
N PHE A 17 6.82 42.47 -9.00
CA PHE A 17 7.36 41.17 -8.60
C PHE A 17 7.62 40.33 -9.86
N SER A 18 8.89 40.03 -10.16
CA SER A 18 9.22 39.22 -11.33
C SER A 18 8.81 37.78 -11.08
N VAL A 19 8.44 37.05 -12.14
CA VAL A 19 8.19 35.60 -12.08
C VAL A 19 9.39 34.88 -11.47
N LEU A 20 10.61 35.36 -11.73
CA LEU A 20 11.84 34.83 -11.14
C LEU A 20 11.90 35.05 -9.62
N ASP A 21 11.36 36.16 -9.11
CA ASP A 21 11.32 36.43 -7.67
C ASP A 21 10.28 35.54 -6.98
N VAL A 22 9.13 35.30 -7.63
CA VAL A 22 8.14 34.33 -7.16
C VAL A 22 8.74 32.91 -7.12
N VAL A 23 9.43 32.48 -8.17
CA VAL A 23 10.07 31.16 -8.23
C VAL A 23 11.16 31.01 -7.17
N ARG A 24 12.00 32.03 -6.96
CA ARG A 24 13.04 32.02 -5.92
C ARG A 24 12.44 31.96 -4.51
N VAL A 25 11.39 32.73 -4.25
CA VAL A 25 10.70 32.74 -2.95
C VAL A 25 10.03 31.39 -2.69
N ILE A 26 9.30 30.84 -3.66
CA ILE A 26 8.69 29.51 -3.52
C ILE A 26 9.77 28.44 -3.33
N GLY A 27 10.85 28.48 -4.11
CA GLY A 27 11.99 27.57 -3.95
C GLY A 27 12.62 27.65 -2.57
N GLY A 28 12.82 28.86 -2.03
CA GLY A 28 13.32 29.08 -0.67
C GLY A 28 12.37 28.57 0.41
N ILE A 29 11.06 28.79 0.26
CA ILE A 29 10.02 28.28 1.17
C ILE A 29 10.02 26.74 1.16
N LEU A 30 10.07 26.12 -0.02
CA LEU A 30 10.10 24.66 -0.15
C LEU A 30 11.39 24.07 0.44
N PHE A 31 12.54 24.72 0.22
CA PHE A 31 13.81 24.29 0.80
C PHE A 31 13.80 24.39 2.33
N PHE A 32 13.32 25.51 2.88
CA PHE A 32 13.22 25.68 4.33
C PHE A 32 12.17 24.73 4.93
N ASN A 33 11.06 24.46 4.24
CA ASN A 33 10.07 23.46 4.64
C ASN A 33 10.69 22.05 4.67
N ALA A 34 11.51 21.69 3.69
CA ALA A 34 12.24 20.42 3.66
C ALA A 34 13.28 20.32 4.78
N LEU A 35 14.01 21.40 5.10
CA LEU A 35 14.93 21.45 6.24
C LEU A 35 14.21 21.31 7.57
N LEU A 36 13.07 22.01 7.74
CA LEU A 36 12.27 21.94 8.95
C LEU A 36 11.68 20.53 9.15
N SER A 37 11.17 19.94 8.07
CA SER A 37 10.73 18.55 8.04
C SER A 37 11.87 17.60 8.44
N TYR A 38 13.06 17.78 7.88
CA TYR A 38 14.21 16.92 8.15
C TYR A 38 14.66 17.04 9.62
N TYR A 39 14.67 18.25 10.17
CA TYR A 39 15.01 18.48 11.58
C TYR A 39 14.06 17.75 12.53
N PHE A 40 12.76 17.68 12.21
CA PHE A 40 11.75 17.11 13.12
C PHE A 40 11.45 15.62 12.87
N THR A 41 11.45 15.19 11.60
CA THR A 41 10.98 13.84 11.20
C THR A 41 12.07 12.97 10.59
N SER A 42 13.31 13.46 10.50
CA SER A 42 14.40 12.82 9.74
C SER A 42 14.03 12.48 8.28
N SER A 43 13.03 13.17 7.75
CA SER A 43 12.49 12.96 6.40
C SER A 43 12.25 14.32 5.73
N THR A 44 12.28 14.36 4.40
CA THR A 44 12.10 15.62 3.64
C THR A 44 10.64 15.96 3.35
N THR A 45 9.70 15.08 3.69
CA THR A 45 8.27 15.21 3.34
C THR A 45 7.35 14.97 4.54
N TRP A 46 7.74 15.38 5.73
CA TRP A 46 6.97 15.26 6.98
C TRP A 46 6.56 13.82 7.34
N GLY A 47 7.39 12.84 7.01
CA GLY A 47 7.10 11.43 7.26
C GLY A 47 5.97 10.88 6.38
N TYR A 48 5.61 11.58 5.29
CA TYR A 48 4.59 11.12 4.36
C TYR A 48 5.06 9.86 3.62
N GLU A 49 4.66 8.70 4.13
CA GLU A 49 4.82 7.40 3.49
C GLU A 49 3.65 7.18 2.54
N SER A 50 3.92 7.08 1.24
CA SER A 50 2.88 6.88 0.23
C SER A 50 3.39 6.02 -0.90
N ARG A 51 2.57 5.08 -1.38
CA ARG A 51 2.90 4.15 -2.46
C ARG A 51 3.34 4.85 -3.74
N TRP A 52 2.99 6.13 -3.94
CA TRP A 52 3.44 6.92 -5.08
C TRP A 52 4.94 7.24 -5.10
N LYS A 53 5.63 7.09 -3.97
CA LYS A 53 7.11 7.16 -3.91
C LYS A 53 7.78 5.82 -4.18
N ASP A 54 7.00 4.74 -4.17
CA ASP A 54 7.51 3.41 -4.35
C ASP A 54 7.79 3.14 -5.83
N VAL A 55 9.05 2.85 -6.15
CA VAL A 55 9.49 2.58 -7.52
C VAL A 55 8.84 1.31 -8.06
N GLY A 56 8.60 0.30 -7.21
CA GLY A 56 7.90 -0.93 -7.55
C GLY A 56 6.45 -0.67 -7.93
N TYR A 57 5.72 0.13 -7.15
CA TYR A 57 4.35 0.55 -7.46
C TYR A 57 4.28 1.36 -8.77
N LEU A 58 5.17 2.33 -8.96
CA LEU A 58 5.22 3.11 -10.19
C LEU A 58 5.50 2.19 -11.38
N LYS A 59 6.53 1.32 -11.29
CA LYS A 59 6.86 0.33 -12.31
C LYS A 59 5.67 -0.59 -12.61
N PHE A 60 4.98 -1.07 -11.58
CA PHE A 60 3.76 -1.87 -11.71
C PHE A 60 2.67 -1.10 -12.47
N LYS A 61 2.40 0.16 -12.10
CA LYS A 61 1.42 1.00 -12.78
C LYS A 61 1.79 1.34 -14.23
N PHE A 62 3.06 1.54 -14.53
CA PHE A 62 3.51 1.81 -15.90
C PHE A 62 3.49 0.55 -16.79
N MET A 63 3.90 -0.61 -16.26
CA MET A 63 3.96 -1.85 -17.04
C MET A 63 2.59 -2.53 -17.16
N ASN A 64 1.80 -2.53 -16.09
CA ASN A 64 0.56 -3.31 -15.96
C ASN A 64 -0.69 -2.41 -15.88
N GLY A 65 -0.57 -1.12 -16.22
CA GLY A 65 -1.56 -0.07 -15.91
C GLY A 65 -2.99 -0.29 -16.40
N ALA A 66 -3.21 -1.22 -17.33
CA ALA A 66 -4.53 -1.61 -17.84
C ALA A 66 -4.81 -3.11 -17.76
N THR A 67 -3.84 -3.93 -17.35
CA THR A 67 -3.97 -5.39 -17.34
C THR A 67 -4.29 -5.86 -15.94
N HIS A 68 -5.47 -6.44 -15.80
CA HIS A 68 -5.82 -7.20 -14.62
C HIS A 68 -4.98 -8.48 -14.59
N LEU A 69 -4.05 -8.59 -13.64
CA LEU A 69 -3.25 -9.80 -13.49
C LEU A 69 -4.12 -10.89 -12.89
N THR A 70 -4.01 -12.08 -13.46
CA THR A 70 -4.73 -13.26 -12.98
C THR A 70 -3.71 -14.34 -12.71
N PHE A 71 -3.76 -14.90 -11.51
CA PHE A 71 -2.84 -15.91 -11.03
C PHE A 71 -3.60 -17.21 -10.79
N THR A 72 -2.98 -18.34 -11.08
CA THR A 72 -3.32 -19.61 -10.44
C THR A 72 -2.73 -19.66 -9.03
N GLU A 73 -3.22 -20.58 -8.19
CA GLU A 73 -2.66 -20.78 -6.85
C GLU A 73 -1.17 -21.16 -6.90
N ASP A 74 -0.76 -21.97 -7.88
CA ASP A 74 0.63 -22.36 -8.10
C ASP A 74 1.52 -21.18 -8.53
N GLU A 75 1.00 -20.30 -9.40
CA GLU A 75 1.72 -19.08 -9.79
C GLU A 75 1.85 -18.12 -8.62
N LEU A 76 0.80 -17.98 -7.79
CA LEU A 76 0.83 -17.15 -6.61
C LEU A 76 1.89 -17.65 -5.61
N ALA A 77 2.05 -18.96 -5.46
CA ALA A 77 3.01 -19.59 -4.55
C ALA A 77 4.48 -19.22 -4.83
N LEU A 78 4.81 -18.80 -6.05
CA LEU A 78 6.15 -18.31 -6.41
C LEU A 78 6.49 -16.98 -5.72
N TYR A 79 5.48 -16.18 -5.35
CA TYR A 79 5.63 -14.85 -4.74
C TYR A 79 5.64 -14.90 -3.21
N ASN A 80 6.27 -15.92 -2.65
CA ASN A 80 6.36 -16.15 -1.21
C ASN A 80 7.51 -15.38 -0.51
N GLY A 81 8.33 -14.66 -1.28
CA GLY A 81 9.46 -13.87 -0.78
C GLY A 81 10.77 -14.60 -0.55
N THR A 82 10.84 -15.91 -0.82
CA THR A 82 12.10 -16.68 -0.77
C THR A 82 13.09 -16.20 -1.83
N ASP A 83 12.60 -15.85 -3.02
CA ASP A 83 13.39 -15.17 -4.06
C ASP A 83 13.45 -13.66 -3.77
N PRO A 84 14.63 -13.06 -3.55
CA PRO A 84 14.80 -11.61 -3.37
C PRO A 84 14.46 -10.78 -4.61
N SER A 85 14.49 -11.38 -5.80
CA SER A 85 14.21 -10.71 -7.07
C SER A 85 12.71 -10.58 -7.36
N LEU A 86 11.89 -11.40 -6.70
CA LEU A 86 10.44 -11.39 -6.84
C LEU A 86 9.76 -10.55 -5.75
N PRO A 87 8.63 -9.91 -6.07
CA PRO A 87 7.78 -9.27 -5.08
C PRO A 87 7.12 -10.32 -4.18
N ILE A 88 6.57 -9.87 -3.06
CA ILE A 88 5.84 -10.70 -2.10
C ILE A 88 4.36 -10.41 -2.23
N TYR A 89 3.58 -11.43 -2.56
CA TYR A 89 2.13 -11.31 -2.73
C TYR A 89 1.38 -12.08 -1.66
N ILE A 90 0.21 -11.60 -1.31
CA ILE A 90 -0.76 -12.32 -0.48
C ILE A 90 -2.13 -12.30 -1.18
N GLY A 91 -2.89 -13.38 -1.03
CA GLY A 91 -4.27 -13.49 -1.47
C GLY A 91 -5.24 -13.33 -0.29
N ILE A 92 -6.35 -12.62 -0.54
CA ILE A 92 -7.47 -12.48 0.39
C ILE A 92 -8.76 -12.64 -0.41
N TYR A 93 -9.30 -13.85 -0.40
CA TYR A 93 -10.56 -14.20 -1.03
C TYR A 93 -10.61 -13.75 -2.50
N GLY A 94 -9.66 -14.25 -3.27
CA GLY A 94 -9.53 -14.01 -4.70
C GLY A 94 -8.77 -12.73 -5.04
N LYS A 95 -8.58 -11.77 -4.13
CA LYS A 95 -7.81 -10.54 -4.41
C LYS A 95 -6.37 -10.66 -3.98
N VAL A 96 -5.45 -10.25 -4.84
CA VAL A 96 -4.01 -10.31 -4.61
C VAL A 96 -3.44 -8.92 -4.34
N TYR A 97 -2.62 -8.81 -3.29
CA TYR A 97 -1.99 -7.57 -2.86
C TYR A 97 -0.47 -7.71 -2.80
N ASP A 98 0.23 -6.65 -3.21
CA ASP A 98 1.69 -6.53 -3.07
C ASP A 98 2.03 -6.02 -1.67
N VAL A 99 2.79 -6.83 -0.93
CA VAL A 99 3.28 -6.53 0.42
C VAL A 99 4.81 -6.47 0.49
N SER A 100 5.49 -6.30 -0.65
CA SER A 100 6.96 -6.29 -0.76
C SER A 100 7.62 -5.26 0.15
N ASN A 101 6.96 -4.13 0.39
CA ASN A 101 7.42 -3.08 1.30
C ASN A 101 7.47 -3.47 2.79
N SER A 102 6.93 -4.64 3.13
CA SER A 102 6.94 -5.22 4.46
C SER A 102 7.61 -6.60 4.45
N ARG A 103 8.71 -6.74 3.71
CA ARG A 103 9.49 -8.00 3.64
C ARG A 103 9.97 -8.50 5.01
N SER A 104 10.17 -7.66 6.02
CA SER A 104 10.47 -8.13 7.39
C SER A 104 9.28 -8.82 8.08
N THR A 105 8.06 -8.56 7.62
CA THR A 105 6.81 -9.09 8.17
C THR A 105 6.33 -10.31 7.38
N TYR A 106 6.36 -10.22 6.05
CA TYR A 106 5.84 -11.25 5.14
C TYR A 106 6.94 -12.06 4.43
N GLY A 107 8.19 -11.60 4.41
CA GLY A 107 9.30 -12.38 3.85
C GLY A 107 9.74 -13.51 4.78
N PRO A 108 10.68 -14.36 4.33
CA PRO A 108 11.19 -15.49 5.11
C PRO A 108 11.63 -15.08 6.52
N GLY A 109 11.12 -15.77 7.54
CA GLY A 109 11.39 -15.49 8.96
C GLY A 109 10.53 -14.37 9.57
N GLY A 110 9.68 -13.71 8.79
CA GLY A 110 8.70 -12.74 9.28
C GLY A 110 7.53 -13.40 10.01
N SER A 111 6.89 -12.65 10.93
CA SER A 111 5.79 -13.15 11.76
C SER A 111 4.50 -13.47 10.98
N TYR A 112 4.39 -13.02 9.74
CA TYR A 112 3.25 -13.28 8.84
C TYR A 112 3.69 -13.93 7.52
N ALA A 113 4.88 -14.55 7.49
CA ALA A 113 5.44 -15.17 6.30
C ALA A 113 4.57 -16.30 5.72
N PHE A 114 3.76 -16.95 6.56
CA PHE A 114 2.85 -18.02 6.18
C PHE A 114 1.71 -17.57 5.24
N PHE A 115 1.43 -16.27 5.14
CA PHE A 115 0.47 -15.73 4.17
C PHE A 115 1.06 -15.51 2.77
N SER A 116 2.38 -15.48 2.66
CA SER A 116 3.06 -15.11 1.42
C SER A 116 2.94 -16.20 0.37
N GLY A 117 2.49 -15.79 -0.82
CA GLY A 117 2.22 -16.67 -1.95
C GLY A 117 0.98 -17.55 -1.78
N LYS A 118 0.08 -17.25 -0.84
CA LYS A 118 -1.15 -18.04 -0.60
C LYS A 118 -2.37 -17.15 -0.52
N ASP A 119 -3.55 -17.69 -0.85
CA ASP A 119 -4.83 -17.08 -0.46
C ASP A 119 -5.23 -17.59 0.92
N GLY A 120 -5.03 -16.75 1.93
CA GLY A 120 -5.27 -17.09 3.33
C GLY A 120 -6.62 -16.60 3.85
N ALA A 121 -7.65 -16.46 3.00
CA ALA A 121 -8.92 -15.85 3.38
C ALA A 121 -9.51 -16.42 4.67
N ARG A 122 -9.50 -17.75 4.81
CA ARG A 122 -10.03 -18.43 5.99
C ARG A 122 -9.23 -18.08 7.24
N ALA A 123 -7.90 -18.20 7.20
CA ALA A 123 -7.03 -17.80 8.32
C ALA A 123 -7.21 -16.32 8.74
N PHE A 124 -7.48 -15.40 7.80
CA PHE A 124 -7.79 -14.00 8.13
C PHE A 124 -9.10 -13.84 8.92
N VAL A 125 -10.08 -14.72 8.69
CA VAL A 125 -11.37 -14.72 9.37
C VAL A 125 -11.27 -15.45 10.71
N THR A 126 -10.66 -16.64 10.72
CA THR A 126 -10.59 -17.49 11.92
C THR A 126 -9.56 -17.00 12.93
N GLY A 127 -8.54 -16.28 12.47
CA GLY A 127 -7.35 -15.95 13.27
C GLY A 127 -6.43 -17.16 13.48
N CYS A 128 -6.69 -18.28 12.80
CA CYS A 128 -5.94 -19.50 12.96
C CYS A 128 -4.72 -19.56 12.05
N PHE A 129 -3.53 -19.42 12.64
CA PHE A 129 -2.26 -19.38 11.91
C PHE A 129 -1.34 -20.58 12.17
N ASN A 130 -1.76 -21.49 13.05
CA ASN A 130 -0.97 -22.65 13.46
C ASN A 130 -1.25 -23.92 12.62
N LYS A 131 -2.31 -23.92 11.82
CA LYS A 131 -2.63 -25.04 10.91
C LYS A 131 -2.48 -24.62 9.45
N GLU A 132 -1.93 -25.49 8.63
CA GLU A 132 -1.68 -25.17 7.21
C GLU A 132 -2.95 -25.20 6.34
N ASP A 133 -3.91 -26.05 6.70
CA ASP A 133 -5.21 -26.19 6.04
C ASP A 133 -6.11 -24.94 6.18
N GLU A 134 -5.79 -24.03 7.10
CA GLU A 134 -6.46 -22.74 7.27
C GLU A 134 -6.01 -21.68 6.24
N PHE A 135 -4.89 -21.87 5.54
CA PHE A 135 -4.43 -20.97 4.47
C PHE A 135 -5.11 -21.30 3.14
N THR A 136 -6.42 -21.15 3.13
CA THR A 136 -7.30 -21.47 2.01
C THR A 136 -8.37 -20.39 1.80
N HIS A 137 -9.00 -20.42 0.63
CA HIS A 137 -10.19 -19.64 0.31
C HIS A 137 -11.50 -20.30 0.80
N ASP A 138 -11.43 -21.48 1.40
CA ASP A 138 -12.61 -22.23 1.89
C ASP A 138 -13.22 -21.65 3.17
N LEU A 139 -14.39 -21.03 3.04
CA LEU A 139 -15.17 -20.48 4.15
C LEU A 139 -16.25 -21.44 4.68
N ARG A 140 -16.35 -22.67 4.16
CA ARG A 140 -17.33 -23.64 4.65
C ARG A 140 -17.10 -23.91 6.14
N GLY A 141 -18.20 -24.06 6.87
CA GLY A 141 -18.18 -24.23 8.32
C GLY A 141 -18.04 -22.91 9.10
N LEU A 142 -17.79 -21.77 8.47
CA LEU A 142 -17.83 -20.47 9.15
C LEU A 142 -19.21 -19.85 9.03
N ASP A 143 -19.51 -18.87 9.89
CA ASP A 143 -20.62 -17.95 9.62
C ASP A 143 -20.26 -17.08 8.42
N ILE A 144 -20.98 -17.28 7.31
CA ILE A 144 -20.66 -16.65 6.03
C ILE A 144 -20.87 -15.13 6.08
N GLU A 145 -21.88 -14.63 6.80
CA GLU A 145 -22.12 -13.18 6.87
C GLU A 145 -20.97 -12.49 7.60
N GLU A 146 -20.56 -13.04 8.75
CA GLU A 146 -19.44 -12.55 9.52
C GLU A 146 -18.11 -12.69 8.77
N ALA A 147 -17.85 -13.86 8.16
CA ALA A 147 -16.64 -14.10 7.38
C ALA A 147 -16.50 -13.11 6.22
N MET A 148 -17.58 -12.83 5.49
CA MET A 148 -17.57 -11.88 4.38
C MET A 148 -17.39 -10.44 4.85
N SER A 149 -17.91 -10.09 6.04
CA SER A 149 -17.65 -8.79 6.68
C SER A 149 -16.16 -8.62 7.00
N ASP A 150 -15.54 -9.63 7.63
CA ASP A 150 -14.11 -9.62 7.96
C ASP A 150 -13.24 -9.54 6.72
N ILE A 151 -13.51 -10.37 5.70
CA ILE A 151 -12.82 -10.35 4.41
C ILE A 151 -12.89 -8.97 3.78
N SER A 152 -14.06 -8.34 3.78
CA SER A 152 -14.24 -6.99 3.25
C SER A 152 -13.40 -5.97 4.02
N GLY A 153 -13.33 -6.10 5.34
CA GLY A 153 -12.46 -5.30 6.21
C GLY A 153 -10.98 -5.44 5.85
N TRP A 154 -10.50 -6.67 5.71
CA TRP A 154 -9.11 -6.96 5.34
C TRP A 154 -8.77 -6.47 3.93
N GLN A 155 -9.62 -6.75 2.94
CA GLN A 155 -9.45 -6.25 1.58
C GLN A 155 -9.40 -4.71 1.54
N ARG A 156 -10.23 -4.03 2.35
CA ARG A 156 -10.22 -2.57 2.49
C ARG A 156 -8.93 -2.08 3.14
N PHE A 157 -8.43 -2.76 4.17
CA PHE A 157 -7.18 -2.42 4.82
C PHE A 157 -6.00 -2.50 3.84
N TYR A 158 -5.80 -3.63 3.17
CA TYR A 158 -4.68 -3.80 2.22
C TYR A 158 -4.83 -2.92 0.98
N GLY A 159 -6.05 -2.75 0.47
CA GLY A 159 -6.33 -1.88 -0.69
C GLY A 159 -6.01 -0.42 -0.43
N ASN A 160 -6.22 0.07 0.80
CA ASN A 160 -6.00 1.47 1.18
C ASN A 160 -4.68 1.72 1.91
N HIS A 161 -3.90 0.67 2.22
CA HIS A 161 -2.66 0.83 2.96
C HIS A 161 -1.65 1.68 2.18
N LEU A 162 -0.92 2.57 2.86
CA LEU A 162 0.05 3.47 2.22
C LEU A 162 1.24 2.74 1.55
N ARG A 163 1.48 1.47 1.86
CA ARG A 163 2.66 0.69 1.44
C ARG A 163 2.31 -0.53 0.60
N TYR A 164 1.04 -0.89 0.51
CA TYR A 164 0.54 -2.05 -0.23
C TYR A 164 -0.37 -1.58 -1.34
N TRP A 165 -0.58 -2.41 -2.35
CA TRP A 165 -1.52 -2.12 -3.42
C TRP A 165 -2.09 -3.40 -4.01
N TYR A 166 -3.26 -3.24 -4.62
CA TYR A 166 -3.90 -4.29 -5.39
C TYR A 166 -3.11 -4.61 -6.66
N VAL A 167 -2.91 -5.90 -6.91
CA VAL A 167 -2.15 -6.42 -8.05
C VAL A 167 -3.08 -7.07 -9.07
N GLY A 168 -4.05 -7.85 -8.62
CA GLY A 168 -4.90 -8.66 -9.48
C GLY A 168 -5.72 -9.68 -8.69
N GLU A 169 -6.13 -10.75 -9.35
CA GLU A 169 -6.91 -11.83 -8.73
C GLU A 169 -6.22 -13.18 -8.82
N VAL A 170 -6.52 -14.05 -7.87
CA VAL A 170 -6.18 -15.47 -7.91
C VAL A 170 -7.41 -16.29 -8.25
N ILE A 171 -7.28 -17.20 -9.22
CA ILE A 171 -8.31 -18.15 -9.59
C ILE A 171 -8.30 -19.27 -8.57
N HIS A 172 -9.40 -19.41 -7.85
CA HIS A 172 -9.61 -20.49 -6.91
C HIS A 172 -9.75 -21.82 -7.61
N THR A 173 -8.99 -22.81 -7.14
CA THR A 173 -9.21 -24.19 -7.55
C THR A 173 -10.49 -24.72 -6.90
N LYS A 174 -11.06 -25.77 -7.49
CA LYS A 174 -12.26 -26.39 -6.90
C LYS A 174 -11.88 -26.99 -5.55
N ILE A 175 -12.58 -26.58 -4.49
CA ILE A 175 -12.41 -27.16 -3.17
C ILE A 175 -12.84 -28.64 -3.20
N ILE A 176 -11.95 -29.53 -2.77
CA ILE A 176 -12.17 -30.98 -2.68
C ILE A 176 -12.02 -31.40 -1.22
N GLY A 177 -12.96 -32.22 -0.73
CA GLY A 177 -12.91 -32.77 0.62
C GLY A 177 -13.73 -32.00 1.65
N GLU A 178 -13.52 -32.38 2.91
CA GLU A 178 -14.16 -31.79 4.08
C GLU A 178 -13.55 -30.41 4.40
N PRO A 179 -14.34 -29.49 5.00
CA PRO A 179 -13.81 -28.20 5.42
C PRO A 179 -12.74 -28.37 6.51
N PRO A 180 -11.78 -27.43 6.62
CA PRO A 180 -10.79 -27.46 7.69
C PRO A 180 -11.44 -27.50 9.08
N GLU A 181 -10.86 -28.29 9.98
CA GLU A 181 -11.33 -28.38 11.36
C GLU A 181 -11.04 -27.08 12.11
N TYR A 182 -12.00 -26.65 12.93
CA TYR A 182 -11.82 -25.44 13.74
C TYR A 182 -10.59 -25.48 14.63
N CYS A 183 -10.09 -24.30 14.95
CA CYS A 183 -8.98 -24.10 15.86
C CYS A 183 -9.51 -23.79 17.26
N GLU A 184 -8.98 -24.49 18.27
CA GLU A 184 -9.39 -24.29 19.65
C GLU A 184 -9.01 -22.89 20.14
N GLY A 185 -9.93 -22.22 20.84
CA GLY A 185 -9.70 -20.88 21.40
C GLY A 185 -9.64 -19.75 20.37
N MET A 186 -10.04 -20.02 19.12
CA MET A 186 -10.14 -19.02 18.05
C MET A 186 -11.58 -18.55 17.86
N LYS A 187 -11.75 -17.54 16.99
CA LYS A 187 -13.04 -16.90 16.71
C LYS A 187 -14.14 -17.89 16.31
N PHE A 188 -13.78 -18.98 15.63
CA PHE A 188 -14.70 -20.06 15.23
C PHE A 188 -14.26 -21.40 15.83
N PRO A 189 -15.18 -22.22 16.41
CA PRO A 189 -16.64 -22.05 16.41
C PRO A 189 -17.15 -21.07 17.49
N GLY A 190 -16.25 -20.41 18.21
CA GLY A 190 -16.55 -19.44 19.26
C GLY A 190 -16.08 -19.92 20.63
N THR A 191 -15.50 -19.00 21.39
CA THR A 191 -15.53 -19.01 22.86
C THR A 191 -16.88 -18.54 23.37
#